data_AF-A0A9X3EMG1-F1
#
_entry.id   AF-A0A9X3EMG1-F1
#
_cell.length_a   1.000
_cell.length_b   1.000
_cell.length_c   1.000
_cell.angle_alpha   90.00
_cell.angle_beta   90.00
_cell.angle_gamma   90.00
#
_symmetry.space_group_name_H-M   'P 1'
#
loop_
_entity.id
_entity.type
_entity.pdbx_description
1 polymer ?
#
loop_
_entity_poly.entity_id
_entity_poly.type
_entity_poly.pdbx_seq_one_letter_code
_entity_poly.pdbx_strand_id
1 'polypeptide(L)'
;MSDRREQAIAMAAVVQAATLVEQLARTGDVPREYSEPLLGSLFIQSPKTFDDVYGNARETLHLGLDTFNTMASGIQAGISPDVQRYVVSILQLENKLKRDRATFAALGDGIQQASRQAEHFSVTHENTIAAIAEVYKNTLSKMSFRIHVTGNPTYLQNPQTANKVRALLLAGIRAAILWRQVGGSRWHLLLKRKQYLQEVAQLLPTS
;
A
#
# COMPACT_ATOMS: atom_id res chain seq x y z
N MET A 1 -22.27 -7.11 -6.69
CA MET A 1 -21.09 -7.73 -7.34
C MET A 1 -19.87 -6.79 -7.34
N SER A 2 -20.01 -5.47 -7.14
CA SER A 2 -18.91 -4.48 -7.09
C SER A 2 -17.88 -4.74 -5.98
N ASP A 3 -18.32 -5.18 -4.79
CA ASP A 3 -17.46 -5.24 -3.62
C ASP A 3 -16.24 -6.17 -3.77
N ARG A 4 -16.35 -7.29 -4.49
CA ARG A 4 -15.24 -8.26 -4.60
C ARG A 4 -14.13 -7.79 -5.51
N ARG A 5 -14.48 -7.20 -6.65
CA ARG A 5 -13.52 -6.59 -7.57
C ARG A 5 -12.78 -5.45 -6.88
N GLU A 6 -13.50 -4.58 -6.19
CA GLU A 6 -12.90 -3.49 -5.40
C GLU A 6 -12.02 -4.02 -4.27
N GLN A 7 -12.45 -5.09 -3.58
CA GLN A 7 -11.60 -5.75 -2.58
C GLN A 7 -10.31 -6.32 -3.20
N ALA A 8 -10.38 -6.88 -4.42
CA ALA A 8 -9.21 -7.40 -5.12
C ALA A 8 -8.25 -6.27 -5.52
N ILE A 9 -8.78 -5.16 -6.05
CA ILE A 9 -8.00 -3.96 -6.40
C ILE A 9 -7.31 -3.38 -5.16
N ALA A 10 -8.05 -3.20 -4.06
CA ALA A 10 -7.49 -2.69 -2.82
C ALA A 10 -6.39 -3.60 -2.25
N MET A 11 -6.61 -4.92 -2.30
CA MET A 11 -5.61 -5.90 -1.86
C MET A 11 -4.39 -5.90 -2.77
N ALA A 12 -4.56 -5.78 -4.09
CA ALA A 12 -3.45 -5.64 -5.02
C ALA A 12 -2.60 -4.40 -4.70
N ALA A 13 -3.22 -3.26 -4.35
CA ALA A 13 -2.49 -2.08 -3.90
C ALA A 13 -1.73 -2.30 -2.58
N VAL A 14 -2.30 -3.02 -1.61
CA VAL A 14 -1.59 -3.43 -0.38
C VAL A 14 -0.37 -4.29 -0.72
N VAL A 15 -0.54 -5.27 -1.61
CA VAL A 15 0.53 -6.18 -2.02
C VAL A 15 1.61 -5.44 -2.81
N GLN A 16 1.24 -4.56 -3.73
CA GLN A 16 2.20 -3.73 -4.48
C GLN A 16 3.03 -2.86 -3.53
N ALA A 17 2.39 -2.20 -2.55
CA ALA A 17 3.11 -1.41 -1.55
C ALA A 17 4.11 -2.26 -0.76
N ALA A 18 3.72 -3.47 -0.33
CA ALA A 18 4.60 -4.40 0.37
C ALA A 18 5.77 -4.89 -0.50
N THR A 19 5.52 -5.19 -1.78
CA THR A 19 6.56 -5.58 -2.75
C THR A 19 7.57 -4.46 -2.96
N LEU A 20 7.11 -3.22 -3.12
CA LEU A 20 8.00 -2.07 -3.30
C LEU A 20 8.79 -1.75 -2.03
N VAL A 21 8.20 -1.91 -0.83
CA VAL A 21 8.94 -1.75 0.43
C VAL A 21 10.06 -2.78 0.55
N GLU A 22 9.81 -4.04 0.19
CA GLU A 22 10.82 -5.09 0.17
C GLU A 22 11.94 -4.78 -0.82
N GLN A 23 11.58 -4.43 -2.06
CA GLN A 23 12.54 -4.08 -3.10
C GLN A 23 13.40 -2.89 -2.70
N LEU A 24 12.79 -1.85 -2.14
CA LEU A 24 13.46 -0.64 -1.68
C LEU A 24 14.44 -0.94 -0.53
N ALA A 25 14.04 -1.80 0.41
CA ALA A 25 14.90 -2.22 1.52
C ALA A 25 16.12 -3.03 1.03
N ARG A 26 15.99 -3.75 -0.08
CA ARG A 26 17.06 -4.60 -0.63
C ARG A 26 17.95 -3.89 -1.64
N THR A 27 17.40 -2.97 -2.43
CA THR A 27 18.08 -2.39 -3.61
C THR A 27 18.28 -0.87 -3.53
N GLY A 28 17.60 -0.19 -2.61
CA GLY A 28 17.70 1.26 -2.44
C GLY A 28 16.85 2.08 -3.40
N ASP A 29 16.20 1.46 -4.39
CA ASP A 29 15.29 2.17 -5.30
C ASP A 29 14.14 1.29 -5.79
N VAL A 30 13.12 1.93 -6.37
CA VAL A 30 11.93 1.28 -6.93
C VAL A 30 11.46 1.96 -8.20
N PRO A 31 10.84 1.23 -9.15
CA PRO A 31 10.31 1.81 -10.37
C PRO A 31 9.20 2.84 -10.08
N ARG A 32 9.26 3.97 -10.79
CA ARG A 32 8.28 5.06 -10.69
C ARG A 32 6.88 4.58 -11.07
N GLU A 33 6.78 3.76 -12.12
CA GLU A 33 5.53 3.20 -12.64
C GLU A 33 4.67 2.50 -11.59
N TYR A 34 5.28 1.82 -10.61
CA TYR A 34 4.55 1.11 -9.54
C TYR A 34 4.32 1.97 -8.29
N SER A 35 5.22 2.91 -8.03
CA SER A 35 5.17 3.73 -6.81
C SER A 35 4.27 4.96 -6.97
N GLU A 36 4.25 5.59 -8.14
CA GLU A 36 3.49 6.81 -8.40
C GLU A 36 1.97 6.66 -8.18
N PRO A 37 1.29 5.61 -8.70
CA PRO A 37 -0.15 5.43 -8.44
C PRO A 37 -0.46 5.22 -6.95
N LEU A 38 0.40 4.51 -6.24
CA LEU A 38 0.25 4.29 -4.80
C LEU A 38 0.42 5.59 -4.01
N LEU A 39 1.44 6.39 -4.33
CA LEU A 39 1.67 7.66 -3.65
C LEU A 39 0.58 8.68 -3.97
N GLY A 40 0.15 8.75 -5.24
CA GLY A 40 -0.97 9.60 -5.67
C GLY A 40 -2.28 9.28 -4.94
N SER A 41 -2.53 8.00 -4.65
CA SER A 41 -3.73 7.55 -3.93
C SER A 41 -3.92 8.18 -2.54
N LEU A 42 -2.84 8.66 -1.92
CA LEU A 42 -2.88 9.32 -0.61
C LEU A 42 -3.60 10.66 -0.65
N PHE A 43 -3.50 11.38 -1.77
CA PHE A 43 -4.08 12.72 -1.91
C PHE A 43 -5.55 12.71 -2.36
N ILE A 44 -6.07 11.54 -2.73
CA ILE A 44 -7.47 11.36 -3.13
C ILE A 44 -8.28 10.96 -1.88
N GLN A 45 -8.69 11.97 -1.12
CA GLN A 45 -9.37 11.77 0.18
C GLN A 45 -10.86 11.45 0.08
N SER A 46 -11.53 11.87 -1.00
CA SER A 46 -12.96 11.64 -1.22
C SER A 46 -13.24 11.04 -2.61
N PRO A 47 -12.74 9.82 -2.89
CA PRO A 47 -13.01 9.15 -4.15
C PRO A 47 -14.49 8.75 -4.27
N LYS A 48 -15.05 8.83 -5.48
CA LYS A 48 -16.37 8.28 -5.80
C LYS A 48 -16.25 6.81 -6.23
N THR A 49 -15.13 6.47 -6.87
CA THR A 49 -14.83 5.14 -7.39
C THR A 49 -13.39 4.70 -7.08
N PHE A 50 -13.09 3.42 -7.20
CA PHE A 50 -11.71 2.93 -7.12
C PHE A 50 -10.83 3.40 -8.29
N ASP A 51 -11.44 3.63 -9.45
CA ASP A 51 -10.75 4.16 -10.62
C ASP A 51 -10.30 5.61 -10.38
N ASP A 52 -11.03 6.38 -9.55
CA ASP A 52 -10.56 7.71 -9.11
C ASP A 52 -9.27 7.62 -8.29
N VAL A 53 -9.04 6.49 -7.58
CA VAL A 53 -7.90 6.28 -6.68
C VAL A 53 -6.68 5.73 -7.42
N TYR A 54 -6.90 4.70 -8.25
CA TYR A 54 -5.83 3.92 -8.87
C TYR A 54 -5.82 4.01 -10.39
N GLY A 55 -6.74 4.74 -11.03
CA GLY A 55 -6.89 4.73 -12.48
C GLY A 55 -7.24 3.34 -12.99
N ASN A 56 -6.67 2.94 -14.13
CA ASN A 56 -6.81 1.58 -14.63
C ASN A 56 -5.98 0.61 -13.76
N ALA A 57 -6.62 -0.04 -12.79
CA ALA A 57 -5.98 -0.98 -11.87
C ALA A 57 -5.18 -2.09 -12.57
N ARG A 58 -5.56 -2.51 -13.78
CA ARG A 58 -4.80 -3.50 -14.56
C ARG A 58 -3.40 -2.99 -14.92
N GLU A 59 -3.29 -1.70 -15.25
CA GLU A 59 -2.03 -1.07 -15.64
C GLU A 59 -1.24 -0.62 -14.41
N THR A 60 -1.91 0.05 -13.48
CA THR A 60 -1.27 0.73 -12.34
C THR A 60 -0.94 -0.19 -11.17
N LEU A 61 -1.66 -1.31 -11.04
CA LEU A 61 -1.50 -2.28 -9.95
C LEU A 61 -1.05 -3.66 -10.43
N HIS A 62 -0.52 -3.79 -11.66
CA HIS A 62 -0.19 -5.09 -12.24
C HIS A 62 0.80 -5.88 -11.37
N LEU A 63 1.84 -5.24 -10.83
CA LEU A 63 2.81 -5.88 -9.93
C LEU A 63 2.12 -6.44 -8.69
N GLY A 64 1.21 -5.66 -8.10
CA GLY A 64 0.40 -6.09 -6.97
C GLY A 64 -0.54 -7.24 -7.31
N LEU A 65 -1.19 -7.20 -8.47
CA LEU A 65 -2.10 -8.24 -8.95
C LEU A 65 -1.36 -9.57 -9.20
N ASP A 66 -0.22 -9.54 -9.89
CA ASP A 66 0.59 -10.73 -10.18
C ASP A 66 1.17 -11.35 -8.91
N THR A 67 1.71 -10.50 -8.02
CA THR A 67 2.23 -10.95 -6.73
C THR A 67 1.11 -11.55 -5.89
N PHE A 68 -0.07 -10.90 -5.85
CA PHE A 68 -1.21 -11.41 -5.09
C PHE A 68 -1.74 -12.73 -5.67
N ASN A 69 -1.82 -12.85 -6.99
CA ASN A 69 -2.21 -14.08 -7.68
C ASN A 69 -1.27 -15.23 -7.33
N THR A 70 0.04 -14.98 -7.33
CA THR A 70 1.06 -15.99 -7.01
C THR A 70 0.99 -16.40 -5.53
N MET A 71 0.87 -15.44 -4.59
CA MET A 71 0.62 -15.73 -3.15
C MET A 71 -0.65 -16.57 -2.97
N ALA A 72 -1.73 -16.17 -3.63
CA ALA A 72 -3.03 -16.83 -3.52
C ALA A 72 -3.08 -18.14 -4.31
N SER A 73 -2.18 -18.44 -5.24
CA SER A 73 -2.10 -19.75 -5.90
C SER A 73 -1.34 -20.79 -5.06
N GLY A 74 -0.60 -20.36 -4.05
CA GLY A 74 0.18 -21.26 -3.18
C GLY A 74 1.51 -21.68 -3.81
N ILE A 75 1.81 -21.14 -4.98
CA ILE A 75 3.11 -21.23 -5.64
C ILE A 75 4.02 -20.26 -4.87
N GLN A 76 4.76 -20.75 -3.89
CA GLN A 76 5.70 -19.94 -3.09
C GLN A 76 6.99 -19.62 -3.85
N ALA A 77 7.20 -20.19 -5.04
CA ALA A 77 8.39 -19.92 -5.84
C ALA A 77 8.42 -18.45 -6.28
N GLY A 78 9.44 -17.71 -5.84
CA GLY A 78 9.75 -16.36 -6.31
C GLY A 78 9.23 -15.19 -5.48
N ILE A 79 8.39 -15.41 -4.45
CA ILE A 79 7.95 -14.31 -3.56
C ILE A 79 8.76 -14.30 -2.27
N SER A 80 9.39 -13.16 -1.98
CA SER A 80 10.11 -12.93 -0.74
C SER A 80 9.17 -13.07 0.48
N PRO A 81 9.54 -13.85 1.52
CA PRO A 81 8.76 -13.96 2.76
C PRO A 81 8.47 -12.61 3.42
N ASP A 82 9.36 -11.63 3.23
CA ASP A 82 9.21 -10.28 3.75
C ASP A 82 7.99 -9.56 3.15
N VAL A 83 7.66 -9.79 1.87
CA VAL A 83 6.44 -9.24 1.23
C VAL A 83 5.20 -9.72 1.97
N GLN A 84 5.09 -11.02 2.25
CA GLN A 84 3.95 -11.58 2.97
C GLN A 84 3.85 -11.00 4.39
N ARG A 85 5.00 -10.88 5.07
CA ARG A 85 5.08 -10.27 6.40
C ARG A 85 4.64 -8.81 6.38
N TYR A 86 5.04 -8.04 5.38
CA TYR A 86 4.64 -6.63 5.24
C TYR A 86 3.16 -6.49 4.95
N VAL A 87 2.57 -7.31 4.07
CA VAL A 87 1.11 -7.35 3.85
C VAL A 87 0.36 -7.58 5.16
N VAL A 88 0.74 -8.62 5.91
CA VAL A 88 0.09 -8.93 7.21
C VAL A 88 0.26 -7.77 8.20
N SER A 89 1.45 -7.16 8.23
CA SER A 89 1.75 -6.05 9.15
C SER A 89 0.95 -4.79 8.79
N ILE A 90 0.81 -4.47 7.51
CA ILE A 90 -0.03 -3.36 7.02
C ILE A 90 -1.49 -3.57 7.45
N LEU A 91 -2.05 -4.76 7.21
CA LEU A 91 -3.44 -5.08 7.59
C LEU A 91 -3.65 -5.05 9.12
N GLN A 92 -2.64 -5.45 9.89
CA GLN A 92 -2.69 -5.39 11.35
C GLN A 92 -2.62 -3.96 11.88
N LEU A 93 -1.77 -3.11 11.28
CA LEU A 93 -1.63 -1.72 11.65
C LEU A 93 -2.89 -0.93 11.31
N GLU A 94 -3.50 -1.14 10.13
CA GLU A 94 -4.82 -0.58 9.78
C GLU A 94 -5.87 -0.93 10.85
N ASN A 95 -5.96 -2.20 11.24
CA ASN A 95 -6.98 -2.63 12.19
C ASN A 95 -6.79 -2.02 13.58
N LYS A 96 -5.54 -1.70 13.96
CA LYS A 96 -5.24 -0.93 15.18
C LYS A 96 -5.57 0.54 15.00
N LEU A 97 -5.22 1.13 13.86
CA LEU A 97 -5.47 2.54 13.53
C LEU A 97 -6.98 2.84 13.55
N LYS A 98 -7.80 1.94 13.01
CA LYS A 98 -9.27 2.05 13.05
C LYS A 98 -9.84 2.19 14.46
N ARG A 99 -9.14 1.66 15.48
CA ARG A 99 -9.56 1.73 16.88
C ARG A 99 -9.04 2.99 17.59
N ASP A 100 -8.05 3.66 17.02
CA ASP A 100 -7.44 4.89 17.54
C ASP A 100 -7.93 6.10 16.73
N ARG A 101 -9.07 6.66 17.16
CA ARG A 101 -9.72 7.78 16.47
C ARG A 101 -8.83 9.03 16.41
N ALA A 102 -8.02 9.26 17.45
CA ALA A 102 -7.15 10.42 17.51
C ALA A 102 -6.02 10.34 16.47
N THR A 103 -5.33 9.19 16.41
CA THR A 103 -4.30 8.95 15.39
C THR A 103 -4.88 8.93 13.98
N PHE A 104 -6.09 8.39 13.79
CA PHE A 104 -6.76 8.39 12.48
C PHE A 104 -7.09 9.81 12.00
N ALA A 105 -7.64 10.67 12.87
CA ALA A 105 -7.91 12.07 12.53
C ALA A 105 -6.62 12.84 12.20
N ALA A 106 -5.59 12.71 13.07
CA ALA A 106 -4.29 13.34 12.85
C ALA A 106 -3.62 12.89 11.54
N LEU A 107 -3.84 11.64 11.13
CA LEU A 107 -3.36 11.14 9.85
C LEU A 107 -4.05 11.83 8.67
N GLY A 108 -5.37 11.99 8.72
CA GLY A 108 -6.14 12.70 7.69
C GLY A 108 -5.71 14.16 7.53
N ASP A 109 -5.59 14.87 8.66
CA ASP A 109 -5.13 16.26 8.70
C ASP A 109 -3.70 16.42 8.17
N GLY A 110 -2.81 15.50 8.58
CA GLY A 110 -1.43 15.47 8.12
C GLY A 110 -1.31 15.24 6.61
N ILE A 111 -2.08 14.30 6.05
CA ILE A 111 -2.13 14.07 4.60
C ILE A 111 -2.64 15.32 3.87
N GLN A 112 -3.67 15.99 4.39
CA GLN A 112 -4.21 17.20 3.77
C GLN A 112 -3.17 18.34 3.77
N GLN A 113 -2.40 18.48 4.86
CA GLN A 113 -1.31 19.44 4.94
C GLN A 113 -0.16 19.10 3.99
N ALA A 114 0.24 17.82 3.93
CA ALA A 114 1.27 17.36 2.99
C ALA A 114 0.84 17.60 1.53
N SER A 115 -0.44 17.41 1.21
CA SER A 115 -1.00 17.73 -0.12
C SER A 115 -0.77 19.19 -0.49
N ARG A 116 -1.07 20.13 0.41
CA ARG A 116 -0.87 21.58 0.18
C ARG A 116 0.61 21.93 -0.05
N GLN A 117 1.51 21.30 0.70
CA GLN A 117 2.95 21.51 0.54
C GLN A 117 3.48 20.93 -0.78
N ALA A 118 2.80 19.91 -1.31
CA ALA A 118 3.18 19.20 -2.53
C ALA A 118 2.50 19.75 -3.80
N GLU A 119 1.65 20.79 -3.72
CA GLU A 119 0.90 21.32 -4.87
C GLU A 119 1.78 21.74 -6.06
N HIS A 120 3.05 22.09 -5.81
CA HIS A 120 4.00 22.51 -6.84
C HIS A 120 4.97 21.40 -7.30
N PHE A 121 4.86 20.19 -6.75
CA PHE A 121 5.79 19.09 -7.00
C PHE A 121 5.05 17.84 -7.51
N SER A 122 5.75 16.96 -8.23
CA SER A 122 5.18 15.64 -8.55
C SER A 122 5.00 14.81 -7.27
N VAL A 123 4.09 13.83 -7.30
CA VAL A 123 3.84 12.94 -6.15
C VAL A 123 5.05 12.08 -5.78
N THR A 124 6.00 11.92 -6.71
CA THR A 124 7.25 11.18 -6.54
C THR A 124 8.46 12.08 -6.25
N HIS A 125 8.27 13.38 -6.18
CA HIS A 125 9.34 14.32 -5.84
C HIS A 125 9.79 14.13 -4.38
N GLU A 126 11.07 14.34 -4.11
CA GLU A 126 11.65 14.09 -2.78
C GLU A 126 10.96 14.88 -1.66
N ASN A 127 10.62 16.14 -1.92
CA ASN A 127 9.87 16.99 -0.97
C ASN A 127 8.48 16.42 -0.65
N THR A 128 7.75 15.96 -1.65
CA THR A 128 6.43 15.33 -1.46
C THR A 128 6.56 14.06 -0.64
N ILE A 129 7.54 13.20 -0.99
CA ILE A 129 7.81 11.97 -0.26
C ILE A 129 8.23 12.26 1.19
N ALA A 130 9.05 13.28 1.43
CA ALA A 130 9.46 13.69 2.75
C ALA A 130 8.27 14.18 3.60
N ALA A 131 7.37 14.97 3.02
CA ALA A 131 6.15 15.42 3.69
C ALA A 131 5.26 14.24 4.09
N ILE A 132 5.03 13.29 3.18
CA ILE A 132 4.27 12.06 3.46
C ILE A 132 4.96 11.22 4.56
N ALA A 133 6.29 11.06 4.47
CA ALA A 133 7.06 10.29 5.43
C ALA A 133 7.00 10.90 6.84
N GLU A 134 6.98 12.23 6.94
CA GLU A 134 6.83 12.94 8.20
C GLU A 134 5.44 12.73 8.80
N VAL A 135 4.38 12.68 7.98
CA VAL A 135 3.03 12.28 8.44
C VAL A 135 3.06 10.87 9.05
N TYR A 136 3.64 9.89 8.37
CA TYR A 136 3.78 8.52 8.89
C TYR A 136 4.57 8.49 10.21
N LYS A 137 5.65 9.26 10.31
CA LYS A 137 6.50 9.34 11.51
C LYS A 137 5.76 9.97 12.69
N ASN A 138 4.97 11.01 12.43
CA ASN A 138 4.24 11.73 13.48
C ASN A 138 2.96 11.04 13.94
N THR A 139 2.50 10.04 13.21
CA THR A 139 1.27 9.28 13.52
C THR A 139 1.58 7.80 13.76
N LEU A 140 1.73 7.02 12.69
CA LEU A 140 1.78 5.57 12.71
C LEU A 140 3.02 5.01 13.42
N SER A 141 4.14 5.74 13.39
CA SER A 141 5.36 5.32 14.11
C SER A 141 5.26 5.45 15.63
N LYS A 142 4.27 6.20 16.15
CA LYS A 142 4.00 6.34 17.59
C LYS A 142 3.07 5.27 18.14
N MET A 143 2.46 4.47 17.27
CA MET A 143 1.56 3.39 17.68
C MET A 143 2.33 2.24 18.34
N SER A 144 1.64 1.47 19.18
CA SER A 144 2.23 0.34 19.92
C SER A 144 2.76 -0.78 18.99
N PHE A 145 2.18 -0.92 17.81
CA PHE A 145 2.60 -1.86 16.78
C PHE A 145 3.27 -1.10 15.64
N ARG A 146 4.43 -1.59 15.21
CA ARG A 146 5.25 -0.96 14.18
C ARG A 146 5.65 -2.02 13.15
N ILE A 147 5.65 -1.63 11.88
CA ILE A 147 6.13 -2.47 10.79
C ILE A 147 7.66 -2.42 10.82
N HIS A 148 8.29 -3.57 11.09
CA HIS A 148 9.75 -3.69 11.11
C HIS A 148 10.25 -4.07 9.72
N VAL A 149 10.84 -3.10 9.02
CA VAL A 149 11.39 -3.31 7.68
C VAL A 149 12.83 -3.82 7.80
N THR A 150 13.08 -4.98 7.22
CA THR A 150 14.42 -5.59 7.13
C THR A 150 14.92 -5.57 5.70
N GLY A 151 16.24 -5.48 5.54
CA GLY A 151 16.90 -5.37 4.24
C GLY A 151 18.37 -4.99 4.40
N ASN A 152 18.95 -4.40 3.37
CA ASN A 152 20.33 -3.94 3.41
C ASN A 152 20.45 -2.68 4.31
N PRO A 153 21.26 -2.71 5.38
CA PRO A 153 21.43 -1.58 6.29
C PRO A 153 21.90 -0.29 5.59
N THR A 154 22.75 -0.39 4.56
CA THR A 154 23.25 0.76 3.80
C THR A 154 22.10 1.55 3.17
N TYR A 155 21.12 0.84 2.60
CA TYR A 155 19.95 1.49 2.00
C TYR A 155 18.98 1.99 3.07
N LEU A 156 18.74 1.20 4.13
CA LEU A 156 17.78 1.59 5.17
C LEU A 156 18.25 2.76 6.05
N GLN A 157 19.55 3.00 6.14
CA GLN A 157 20.12 4.17 6.82
C GLN A 157 20.08 5.44 5.96
N ASN A 158 19.89 5.33 4.64
CA ASN A 158 19.73 6.50 3.77
C ASN A 158 18.39 7.21 4.07
N PRO A 159 18.40 8.53 4.38
CA PRO A 159 17.18 9.27 4.70
C PRO A 159 16.12 9.28 3.59
N GLN A 160 16.53 9.39 2.33
CA GLN A 160 15.62 9.40 1.18
C GLN A 160 14.94 8.03 1.02
N THR A 161 15.71 6.95 1.13
CA THR A 161 15.17 5.57 1.11
C THR A 161 14.21 5.35 2.28
N ALA A 162 14.58 5.75 3.49
CA ALA A 162 13.70 5.64 4.65
C ALA A 162 12.39 6.45 4.48
N ASN A 163 12.44 7.62 3.84
CA ASN A 163 11.26 8.41 3.51
C ASN A 163 10.37 7.70 2.47
N LYS A 164 10.97 7.19 1.38
CA LYS A 164 10.26 6.37 0.39
C LYS A 164 9.58 5.14 1.04
N VAL A 165 10.26 4.44 1.95
CA VAL A 165 9.68 3.31 2.71
C VAL A 165 8.45 3.75 3.50
N ARG A 166 8.55 4.83 4.28
CA ARG A 166 7.41 5.34 5.09
C ARG A 166 6.24 5.78 4.20
N ALA A 167 6.53 6.43 3.08
CA ALA A 167 5.50 6.88 2.15
C ALA A 167 4.76 5.70 1.49
N LEU A 168 5.49 4.67 1.05
CA LEU A 168 4.90 3.45 0.50
C LEU A 168 4.10 2.66 1.55
N LEU A 169 4.60 2.56 2.79
CA LEU A 169 3.85 1.95 3.88
C LEU A 169 2.55 2.71 4.17
N LEU A 170 2.58 4.05 4.14
CA LEU A 170 1.37 4.84 4.31
C LEU A 170 0.37 4.59 3.18
N ALA A 171 0.83 4.51 1.93
CA ALA A 171 -0.01 4.16 0.78
C ALA A 171 -0.62 2.75 0.92
N GLY A 172 0.16 1.77 1.38
CA GLY A 172 -0.36 0.43 1.68
C GLY A 172 -1.42 0.43 2.78
N ILE A 173 -1.27 1.28 3.81
CA ILE A 173 -2.26 1.41 4.89
C ILE A 173 -3.53 2.11 4.39
N ARG A 174 -3.40 3.12 3.52
CA ARG A 174 -4.54 3.72 2.81
C ARG A 174 -5.30 2.69 1.98
N ALA A 175 -4.60 1.82 1.25
CA ALA A 175 -5.18 0.71 0.51
C ALA A 175 -5.89 -0.30 1.42
N ALA A 176 -5.32 -0.61 2.59
CA ALA A 176 -5.95 -1.47 3.58
C ALA A 176 -7.24 -0.85 4.17
N ILE A 177 -7.27 0.47 4.37
CA ILE A 177 -8.47 1.20 4.79
C ILE A 177 -9.55 1.08 3.72
N LEU A 178 -9.22 1.31 2.43
CA LEU A 178 -10.16 1.14 1.31
C LEU A 178 -10.71 -0.28 1.26
N TRP A 179 -9.82 -1.28 1.36
CA TRP A 179 -10.21 -2.68 1.38
C TRP A 179 -11.25 -2.98 2.46
N ARG A 180 -11.10 -2.39 3.65
CA ARG A 180 -12.04 -2.55 4.76
C ARG A 180 -13.36 -1.81 4.54
N GLN A 181 -13.33 -0.65 3.88
CA GLN A 181 -14.54 0.11 3.53
C GLN A 181 -15.45 -0.67 2.58
N VAL A 182 -14.86 -1.44 1.65
CA VAL A 182 -15.62 -2.31 0.73
C VAL A 182 -15.88 -3.72 1.28
N GLY A 183 -15.84 -3.92 2.62
CA GLY A 183 -16.19 -5.19 3.26
C GLY A 183 -15.08 -6.24 3.33
N GLY A 184 -13.83 -5.84 3.08
CA GLY A 184 -12.65 -6.67 3.24
C GLY A 184 -12.48 -7.22 4.66
N SER A 185 -12.13 -8.51 4.75
CA SER A 185 -11.86 -9.19 6.02
C SER A 185 -10.75 -10.20 5.85
N ARG A 186 -9.88 -10.33 6.85
CA ARG A 186 -8.79 -11.33 6.85
C ARG A 186 -9.33 -12.74 6.67
N TRP A 187 -10.49 -13.03 7.25
CA TRP A 187 -11.20 -14.30 7.09
C TRP A 187 -11.73 -14.50 5.68
N HIS A 188 -12.12 -13.43 4.98
CA HIS A 188 -12.53 -13.53 3.58
C HIS A 188 -11.36 -13.96 2.69
N LEU A 189 -10.13 -13.47 2.92
CA LEU A 189 -8.96 -13.90 2.14
C LEU A 189 -8.68 -15.39 2.30
N LEU A 190 -8.80 -15.91 3.52
CA LEU A 190 -8.54 -17.32 3.82
C LEU A 190 -9.66 -18.23 3.29
N LEU A 191 -10.93 -17.87 3.52
CA LEU A 191 -12.09 -18.70 3.18
C LEU A 191 -12.56 -18.56 1.73
N LYS A 192 -12.37 -17.39 1.11
CA LYS A 192 -12.83 -17.07 -0.25
C LYS A 192 -11.66 -16.95 -1.23
N ARG A 193 -10.53 -17.60 -0.94
CA ARG A 193 -9.30 -17.57 -1.75
C ARG A 193 -9.55 -17.77 -3.25
N LYS A 194 -10.35 -18.78 -3.63
CA LYS A 194 -10.71 -19.05 -5.03
C LYS A 194 -11.45 -17.90 -5.70
N GLN A 195 -12.32 -17.19 -4.98
CA GLN A 195 -13.10 -16.09 -5.53
C GLN A 195 -12.22 -14.86 -5.75
N TYR A 196 -11.29 -14.57 -4.83
CA TYR A 196 -10.28 -13.52 -5.05
C TYR A 196 -9.40 -13.82 -6.26
N LEU A 197 -8.94 -15.07 -6.40
CA LEU A 197 -8.16 -15.50 -7.57
C LEU A 197 -8.92 -15.28 -8.89
N GLN A 198 -10.22 -15.55 -8.92
CA GLN A 198 -11.04 -15.31 -10.11
C GLN A 198 -11.12 -13.84 -10.49
N GLU A 199 -11.32 -12.94 -9.52
CA GLU A 199 -11.35 -11.50 -9.78
C GLU A 199 -9.98 -10.98 -10.23
N VAL A 200 -8.91 -11.43 -9.57
CA VAL A 200 -7.53 -11.06 -9.94
C VAL A 200 -7.19 -11.55 -11.34
N ALA A 201 -7.56 -12.78 -11.70
CA ALA A 201 -7.34 -13.31 -13.04
C ALA A 201 -8.09 -12.51 -14.12
N GLN A 202 -9.27 -11.97 -13.83
CA GLN A 202 -9.98 -11.08 -14.76
C GLN A 202 -9.31 -9.71 -14.88
N LEU A 203 -8.63 -9.25 -13.82
CA LEU A 203 -7.90 -7.99 -13.82
C LEU A 203 -6.53 -8.09 -14.49
N LEU A 204 -5.92 -9.27 -14.53
CA LEU A 204 -4.68 -9.51 -15.27
C LEU A 204 -4.93 -9.58 -16.79
N PRO A 205 -3.94 -9.27 -17.64
CA PRO A 205 -4.05 -9.52 -19.07
C PRO A 205 -4.22 -11.02 -19.33
N THR A 206 -5.18 -11.39 -20.19
CA THR A 206 -5.13 -12.70 -20.84
C THR A 206 -3.91 -12.72 -21.75
N SER A 207 -2.95 -13.60 -21.43
CA SER A 207 -1.83 -13.93 -22.31
C SER A 207 -2.30 -14.42 -23.67
#